data_AF-A0A2V0NV17-F1
#
_entry.id   AF-A0A2V0NV17-F1
#
_cell.length_a   1.000
_cell.length_b   1.000
_cell.length_c   1.000
_cell.angle_alpha   90.00
_cell.angle_beta   90.00
_cell.angle_gamma   90.00
#
_symmetry.space_group_name_H-M   'P 1'
#
loop_
_entity.id
_entity.type
_entity.pdbx_description
1 polymer ?
#
loop_
_entity_poly.entity_id
_entity_poly.type
_entity_poly.pdbx_seq_one_letter_code
_entity_poly.pdbx_strand_id
1 'polypeptide(L)'
;MKKAPRPRPPDPFPTARALAERSCVHARALQSAAAAGAAAEAPRLPGAMAALAEQLEGLGAAVSAMERAPSRFRLSGATVKERRAELDALQWEAARVARASERSAALAAAADGPPTPAARSGGGTVSDGGPASPAARGGGATVSDGGGGGGSRGGSKAADAGKAGTFYRDQLRRKGLSHSSPPKDGGARAGSCSSSSSSSSGGGGSSGHLCLDVGVVDLLRGAAPPFERQQRLQAFEVQRREEVLGDAEAKVGRIKGLGQAVHQELESQSLLLGGLREAADAAQLRLRGARRCVAELLRSERRHLIVLLGVLLLLITLLAALY
;
A
#
# COMPACT_ATOMS: atom_id res chain seq x y z
N MET A 1 -2.89 56.10 -5.70
CA MET A 1 -2.60 55.05 -4.70
C MET A 1 -2.07 53.80 -5.41
N LYS A 2 -0.79 53.43 -5.23
CA LYS A 2 -0.22 52.19 -5.83
C LYS A 2 -0.75 50.98 -5.04
N LYS A 3 -1.47 50.08 -5.72
CA LYS A 3 -2.00 48.86 -5.12
C LYS A 3 -0.84 47.96 -4.68
N ALA A 4 -0.79 47.57 -3.41
CA ALA A 4 0.26 46.70 -2.90
C ALA A 4 0.28 45.37 -3.70
N PRO A 5 1.46 44.84 -4.05
CA PRO A 5 1.57 43.57 -4.76
C PRO A 5 1.01 42.43 -3.91
N ARG A 6 0.21 41.55 -4.52
CA ARG A 6 -0.35 40.38 -3.81
C ARG A 6 0.78 39.43 -3.39
N PRO A 7 0.70 38.82 -2.19
CA PRO A 7 1.66 37.81 -1.78
C PRO A 7 1.61 36.63 -2.76
N ARG A 8 2.78 36.11 -3.11
CA ARG A 8 2.89 34.96 -4.01
C ARG A 8 2.46 33.69 -3.27
N PRO A 9 1.80 32.74 -3.95
CA PRO A 9 1.64 31.41 -3.40
C PRO A 9 3.02 30.76 -3.19
N PRO A 10 3.17 29.93 -2.13
CA PRO A 10 4.39 29.16 -1.92
C PRO A 10 4.61 28.16 -3.06
N ASP A 11 5.87 27.78 -3.27
CA ASP A 11 6.23 26.79 -4.28
C ASP A 11 5.68 25.40 -3.90
N PRO A 12 4.86 24.76 -4.76
CA PRO A 12 4.30 23.45 -4.48
C PRO A 12 5.28 22.28 -4.70
N PHE A 13 6.44 22.50 -5.33
CA PHE A 13 7.38 21.40 -5.67
C PHE A 13 7.87 20.61 -4.44
N PRO A 14 8.34 21.24 -3.34
CA PRO A 14 8.84 20.48 -2.18
C PRO A 14 7.76 19.58 -1.57
N THR A 15 6.51 20.06 -1.53
CA THR A 15 5.37 19.29 -1.01
C THR A 15 5.06 18.08 -1.89
N ALA A 16 5.08 18.25 -3.22
CA ALA A 16 4.86 17.16 -4.16
C ALA A 16 6.00 16.13 -4.13
N ARG A 17 7.26 16.58 -4.01
CA ARG A 17 8.43 15.72 -3.85
C ARG A 17 8.35 14.87 -2.58
N ALA A 18 8.06 15.48 -1.44
CA ALA A 18 7.91 14.78 -0.17
C ALA A 18 6.76 13.75 -0.19
N LEU A 19 5.72 13.99 -0.99
CA LEU A 19 4.65 13.01 -1.20
C LEU A 19 5.16 11.79 -1.98
N ALA A 20 5.88 12.02 -3.08
CA ALA A 20 6.47 10.94 -3.88
C ALA A 20 7.50 10.13 -3.08
N GLU A 21 8.33 10.79 -2.26
CA GLU A 21 9.25 10.13 -1.32
C GLU A 21 8.50 9.18 -0.36
N ARG A 22 7.42 9.65 0.27
CA ARG A 22 6.59 8.80 1.15
C ARG A 22 5.98 7.62 0.40
N SER A 23 5.51 7.84 -0.83
CA SER A 23 4.97 6.78 -1.68
C SER A 23 6.04 5.75 -2.09
N CYS A 24 7.28 6.17 -2.36
CA CYS A 24 8.43 5.27 -2.56
C CYS A 24 8.69 4.41 -1.32
N VAL A 25 8.74 5.02 -0.13
CA VAL A 25 8.95 4.28 1.14
C VAL A 25 7.84 3.26 1.37
N HIS A 26 6.58 3.64 1.13
CA HIS A 26 5.44 2.74 1.27
C HIS A 26 5.50 1.56 0.29
N ALA A 27 5.80 1.82 -1.00
CA ALA A 27 5.95 0.77 -2.00
C ALA A 27 7.09 -0.20 -1.65
N ARG A 28 8.21 0.32 -1.12
CA ARG A 28 9.32 -0.51 -0.63
C ARG A 28 8.94 -1.36 0.56
N ALA A 29 8.16 -0.82 1.51
CA ALA A 29 7.66 -1.57 2.65
C ALA A 29 6.77 -2.73 2.19
N LEU A 30 5.81 -2.47 1.30
CA LEU A 30 4.95 -3.51 0.69
C LEU A 30 5.76 -4.57 -0.06
N GLN A 31 6.77 -4.14 -0.83
CA GLN A 31 7.66 -5.07 -1.54
C GLN A 31 8.45 -5.97 -0.58
N SER A 32 8.96 -5.41 0.52
CA SER A 32 9.68 -6.20 1.53
C SER A 32 8.76 -7.17 2.28
N ALA A 33 7.53 -6.75 2.60
CA ALA A 33 6.52 -7.61 3.24
C ALA A 33 6.10 -8.76 2.31
N ALA A 34 5.86 -8.45 1.03
CA ALA A 34 5.54 -9.46 0.02
C ALA A 34 6.69 -10.47 -0.15
N ALA A 35 7.95 -10.00 -0.16
CA ALA A 35 9.12 -10.87 -0.24
C ALA A 35 9.31 -11.74 1.03
N ALA A 36 8.84 -11.28 2.19
CA ALA A 36 8.82 -12.05 3.43
C ALA A 36 7.66 -13.07 3.51
N GLY A 37 6.84 -13.18 2.45
CA GLY A 37 5.72 -14.12 2.41
C GLY A 37 4.42 -13.59 3.01
N ALA A 38 4.29 -12.28 3.25
CA ALA A 38 3.03 -11.68 3.68
C ALA A 38 2.02 -11.65 2.52
N ALA A 39 1.31 -12.76 2.29
CA ALA A 39 0.39 -12.95 1.17
C ALA A 39 -0.71 -11.89 1.08
N ALA A 40 -1.11 -11.29 2.21
CA ALA A 40 -2.12 -10.23 2.26
C ALA A 40 -1.65 -8.89 1.66
N GLU A 41 -0.34 -8.62 1.65
CA GLU A 41 0.21 -7.35 1.18
C GLU A 41 0.61 -7.39 -0.31
N ALA A 42 0.90 -8.57 -0.85
CA ALA A 42 1.30 -8.73 -2.25
C ALA A 42 0.29 -8.13 -3.27
N PRO A 43 -1.04 -8.29 -3.10
CA PRO A 43 -2.03 -7.69 -4.01
C PRO A 43 -2.09 -6.16 -3.97
N ARG A 44 -1.58 -5.52 -2.90
CA ARG A 44 -1.61 -4.06 -2.75
C ARG A 44 -0.46 -3.36 -3.46
N LEU A 45 0.64 -4.07 -3.69
CA LEU A 45 1.86 -3.53 -4.29
C LEU A 45 1.64 -2.94 -5.70
N PRO A 46 0.91 -3.60 -6.64
CA PRO A 46 0.65 -3.03 -7.96
C PRO A 46 -0.08 -1.68 -7.90
N GLY A 47 -1.07 -1.55 -6.99
CA GLY A 47 -1.81 -0.30 -6.79
C GLY A 47 -0.93 0.83 -6.24
N ALA A 48 -0.07 0.52 -5.28
CA ALA A 48 0.89 1.49 -4.74
C ALA A 48 1.91 1.95 -5.79
N MET A 49 2.41 1.02 -6.61
CA MET A 49 3.34 1.33 -7.71
C MET A 49 2.69 2.18 -8.79
N ALA A 50 1.43 1.91 -9.15
CA ALA A 50 0.68 2.73 -10.10
C ALA A 50 0.46 4.16 -9.60
N ALA A 51 0.09 4.32 -8.33
CA ALA A 51 -0.07 5.64 -7.71
C ALA A 51 1.26 6.43 -7.67
N LEU A 52 2.37 5.76 -7.35
CA LEU A 52 3.71 6.36 -7.38
C LEU A 52 4.09 6.79 -8.80
N ALA A 53 3.80 5.96 -9.81
CA ALA A 53 4.07 6.30 -11.21
C ALA A 53 3.33 7.57 -11.66
N GLU A 54 2.03 7.70 -11.32
CA GLU A 54 1.24 8.91 -11.63
C GLU A 54 1.82 10.16 -10.97
N GLN A 55 2.28 10.05 -9.71
CA GLN A 55 2.92 11.16 -9.00
C GLN A 55 4.24 11.59 -9.64
N LEU A 56 5.09 10.63 -10.02
CA LEU A 56 6.38 10.89 -10.68
C LEU A 56 6.19 11.48 -12.08
N GLU A 57 5.17 11.04 -12.82
CA GLU A 57 4.79 11.64 -14.11
C GLU A 57 4.36 13.10 -13.93
N GLY A 58 3.50 13.38 -12.95
CA GLY A 58 3.05 14.74 -12.62
C GLY A 58 4.22 15.66 -12.23
N LEU A 59 5.15 15.17 -11.40
CA LEU A 59 6.38 15.89 -11.06
C LEU A 59 7.27 16.13 -12.28
N GLY A 60 7.43 15.13 -13.16
CA GLY A 60 8.19 15.26 -14.40
C GLY A 60 7.63 16.31 -15.35
N ALA A 61 6.30 16.34 -15.51
CA ALA A 61 5.63 17.38 -16.29
C ALA A 61 5.86 18.77 -15.69
N ALA A 62 5.83 18.90 -14.36
CA ALA A 62 6.09 20.16 -13.66
C ALA A 62 7.54 20.65 -13.84
N VAL A 63 8.54 19.77 -13.65
CA VAL A 63 9.96 20.10 -13.86
C VAL A 63 10.21 20.48 -15.32
N SER A 64 9.65 19.73 -16.27
CA SER A 64 9.75 20.04 -17.71
C SER A 64 9.15 21.41 -18.07
N ALA A 65 8.09 21.84 -17.36
CA ALA A 65 7.53 23.18 -17.52
C ALA A 65 8.43 24.27 -16.90
N MET A 66 9.08 23.98 -15.78
CA MET A 66 10.07 24.87 -15.15
C MET A 66 11.33 25.04 -16.02
N GLU A 67 11.80 23.97 -16.66
CA GLU A 67 12.92 23.99 -17.62
C GLU A 67 12.61 24.87 -18.84
N ARG A 68 11.40 24.77 -19.40
CA ARG A 68 10.98 25.56 -20.56
C ARG A 68 10.85 27.06 -20.28
N ALA A 69 10.52 27.44 -19.05
CA ALA A 69 10.24 28.84 -18.72
C ALA A 69 10.61 29.21 -17.27
N PRO A 70 11.90 29.15 -16.89
CA PRO A 70 12.34 29.32 -15.49
C PRO A 70 11.98 30.70 -14.92
N SER A 71 12.00 31.75 -15.74
CA SER A 71 11.63 33.11 -15.36
C SER A 71 10.16 33.25 -14.93
N ARG A 72 9.24 32.43 -15.46
CA ARG A 72 7.83 32.41 -15.04
C ARG A 72 7.65 31.89 -13.62
N PHE A 73 8.51 30.95 -13.22
CA PHE A 73 8.53 30.36 -11.88
C PHE A 73 9.50 31.09 -10.94
N ARG A 74 10.29 32.04 -11.47
CA ARG A 74 11.35 32.76 -10.75
C ARG A 74 12.38 31.84 -10.12
N LEU A 75 12.67 30.75 -10.81
CA LEU A 75 13.69 29.79 -10.41
C LEU A 75 14.97 30.07 -11.18
N SER A 76 16.11 29.90 -10.52
CA SER A 76 17.39 29.91 -11.20
C SER A 76 17.54 28.64 -12.05
N GLY A 77 18.33 28.69 -13.12
CA GLY A 77 18.63 27.49 -13.91
C GLY A 77 19.29 26.39 -13.07
N ALA A 78 20.07 26.76 -12.05
CA ALA A 78 20.68 25.82 -11.11
C ALA A 78 19.62 25.08 -10.29
N THR A 79 18.64 25.80 -9.73
CA THR A 79 17.54 25.20 -8.96
C THR A 79 16.70 24.26 -9.81
N VAL A 80 16.46 24.58 -11.09
CA VAL A 80 15.71 23.67 -11.98
C VAL A 80 16.50 22.39 -12.26
N LYS A 81 17.82 22.48 -12.48
CA LYS A 81 18.69 21.31 -12.63
C LYS A 81 18.73 20.43 -11.39
N GLU A 82 18.80 21.05 -10.20
CA GLU A 82 18.74 20.34 -8.93
C GLU A 82 17.43 19.55 -8.78
N ARG A 83 16.28 20.19 -9.05
CA ARG A 83 14.97 19.53 -9.06
C ARG A 83 14.87 18.37 -10.04
N ARG A 84 15.54 18.49 -11.19
CA ARG A 84 15.60 17.42 -12.18
C ARG A 84 16.40 16.23 -11.65
N ALA A 85 17.57 16.48 -11.06
CA ALA A 85 18.38 15.43 -10.45
C ALA A 85 17.64 14.71 -9.30
N GLU A 86 16.89 15.45 -8.48
CA GLU A 86 16.05 14.87 -7.43
C GLU A 86 14.95 13.96 -8.00
N LEU A 87 14.29 14.38 -9.08
CA LEU A 87 13.28 13.56 -9.75
C LEU A 87 13.90 12.29 -10.36
N ASP A 88 15.04 12.42 -11.04
CA ASP A 88 15.74 11.28 -11.66
C ASP A 88 16.15 10.25 -10.58
N ALA A 89 16.57 10.72 -9.40
CA ALA A 89 16.87 9.86 -8.25
C ALA A 89 15.64 9.10 -7.73
N LEU A 90 14.49 9.78 -7.62
CA LEU A 90 13.23 9.14 -7.22
C LEU A 90 12.75 8.12 -8.27
N GLN A 91 12.88 8.43 -9.56
CA GLN A 91 12.54 7.51 -10.64
C GLN A 91 13.44 6.27 -10.63
N TRP A 92 14.75 6.44 -10.38
CA TRP A 92 15.68 5.33 -10.23
C TRP A 92 15.28 4.41 -9.07
N GLU A 93 14.90 4.98 -7.92
CA GLU A 93 14.45 4.22 -6.77
C GLU A 93 13.13 3.47 -7.04
N ALA A 94 12.14 4.14 -7.65
CA ALA A 94 10.89 3.51 -8.04
C ALA A 94 11.12 2.33 -9.00
N ALA A 95 11.99 2.51 -10.01
CA ALA A 95 12.35 1.44 -10.94
C ALA A 95 13.07 0.28 -10.25
N ARG A 96 13.88 0.55 -9.22
CA ARG A 96 14.50 -0.50 -8.40
C ARG A 96 13.47 -1.32 -7.63
N VAL A 97 12.46 -0.67 -7.04
CA VAL A 97 11.36 -1.35 -6.33
C VAL A 97 10.52 -2.18 -7.31
N ALA A 98 10.21 -1.64 -8.49
CA ALA A 98 9.49 -2.37 -9.55
C ALA A 98 10.21 -3.67 -9.93
N ARG A 99 11.49 -3.59 -10.30
CA ARG A 99 12.32 -4.77 -10.64
C ARG A 99 12.46 -5.77 -9.49
N ALA A 100 12.43 -5.32 -8.25
CA ALA A 100 12.44 -6.22 -7.10
C ALA A 100 11.10 -6.95 -6.97
N SER A 101 9.98 -6.26 -7.17
CA SER A 101 8.64 -6.84 -7.13
C SER A 101 8.40 -7.88 -8.23
N GLU A 102 8.86 -7.61 -9.46
CA GLU A 102 8.77 -8.54 -10.59
C GLU A 102 9.56 -9.81 -10.32
N ARG A 103 10.77 -9.70 -9.73
CA ARG A 103 11.58 -10.86 -9.35
C ARG A 103 10.89 -11.70 -8.27
N SER A 104 10.31 -11.06 -7.25
CA SER A 104 9.55 -11.77 -6.21
C SER A 104 8.33 -12.48 -6.80
N ALA A 105 7.61 -11.84 -7.72
CA ALA A 105 6.47 -12.45 -8.42
C ALA A 105 6.89 -13.64 -9.30
N ALA A 106 8.02 -13.52 -10.02
CA ALA A 106 8.56 -14.60 -10.84
C ALA A 106 9.00 -15.81 -9.98
N LEU A 107 9.61 -15.58 -8.82
CA LEU A 107 9.98 -16.64 -7.87
C LEU A 107 8.75 -17.34 -7.28
N ALA A 108 7.70 -16.58 -6.93
CA ALA A 108 6.45 -17.14 -6.46
C ALA A 108 5.78 -18.02 -7.55
N ALA A 109 5.72 -17.52 -8.79
CA ALA A 109 5.18 -18.28 -9.92
C ALA A 109 5.98 -19.56 -10.24
N ALA A 110 7.31 -19.54 -10.04
CA ALA A 110 8.15 -20.73 -10.20
C ALA A 110 7.93 -21.76 -9.08
N ALA A 111 7.59 -21.31 -7.86
CA ALA A 111 7.33 -22.19 -6.72
C ALA A 111 6.00 -22.96 -6.85
N ASP A 112 5.00 -22.36 -7.50
CA ASP A 112 3.70 -23.04 -7.75
C ASP A 112 3.81 -24.20 -8.74
N GLY A 113 4.95 -24.34 -9.43
CA GLY A 113 5.27 -25.44 -10.34
C GLY A 113 4.35 -25.50 -11.57
N PRO A 114 4.84 -26.03 -12.70
CA PRO A 114 3.91 -26.47 -13.75
C PRO A 114 2.99 -27.54 -13.13
N PRO A 115 1.67 -27.51 -13.39
CA PRO A 115 0.78 -28.58 -12.94
C PRO A 115 1.37 -29.87 -13.49
N THR A 116 1.92 -30.72 -12.62
CA THR A 116 2.44 -32.02 -13.02
C THR A 116 1.32 -32.70 -13.77
N PRO A 117 1.50 -33.03 -15.07
CA PRO A 117 0.43 -33.64 -15.85
C PRO A 117 0.04 -34.89 -15.09
N ALA A 118 -1.16 -34.86 -14.51
CA ALA A 118 -1.69 -35.95 -13.72
C ALA A 118 -1.51 -37.20 -14.57
N ALA A 119 -0.66 -38.12 -14.10
CA ALA A 119 -0.53 -39.42 -14.69
C ALA A 119 -1.95 -39.97 -14.78
N ARG A 120 -2.47 -40.01 -16.01
CA ARG A 120 -3.81 -40.45 -16.35
C ARG A 120 -3.84 -41.96 -16.12
N SER A 121 -3.85 -42.35 -14.85
CA SER A 121 -4.08 -43.72 -14.41
C SER A 121 -5.55 -44.01 -14.67
N GLY A 122 -5.82 -44.54 -15.86
CA GLY A 122 -7.11 -45.11 -16.18
C GLY A 122 -7.46 -46.19 -15.17
N GLY A 123 -8.51 -45.96 -14.40
CA GLY A 123 -9.09 -46.93 -13.50
C GLY A 123 -10.54 -46.52 -13.28
N GLY A 124 -11.42 -46.99 -14.15
CA GLY A 124 -12.85 -46.74 -14.04
C GLY A 124 -13.48 -47.57 -12.95
N THR A 125 -14.48 -47.00 -12.29
CA THR A 125 -15.66 -47.66 -11.68
C THR A 125 -16.68 -46.54 -11.44
N VAL A 126 -17.71 -46.43 -12.27
CA VAL A 126 -19.08 -46.94 -12.08
C VAL A 126 -19.81 -46.32 -10.87
N SER A 127 -20.82 -45.52 -11.22
CA SER A 127 -22.13 -45.24 -10.63
C SER A 127 -22.43 -45.51 -9.15
N ASP A 128 -22.99 -44.50 -8.48
CA ASP A 128 -24.39 -44.39 -7.98
C ASP A 128 -24.47 -43.09 -7.13
N GLY A 129 -25.42 -42.16 -7.24
CA GLY A 129 -26.87 -42.30 -7.37
C GLY A 129 -27.54 -42.00 -6.01
N GLY A 130 -27.76 -40.73 -5.63
CA GLY A 130 -28.46 -40.41 -4.37
C GLY A 130 -28.76 -38.91 -4.13
N PRO A 131 -30.03 -38.50 -3.84
CA PRO A 131 -30.49 -37.12 -3.96
C PRO A 131 -30.63 -36.29 -2.66
N ALA A 132 -30.59 -34.97 -2.85
CA ALA A 132 -31.29 -33.86 -2.19
C ALA A 132 -31.84 -33.97 -0.74
N SER A 133 -31.52 -32.97 0.09
CA SER A 133 -32.48 -32.32 1.01
C SER A 133 -32.02 -30.91 1.46
N PRO A 134 -32.95 -30.04 1.93
CA PRO A 134 -32.85 -28.58 1.76
C PRO A 134 -32.79 -27.75 3.07
N ALA A 135 -32.51 -26.45 2.88
CA ALA A 135 -32.97 -25.28 3.64
C ALA A 135 -32.73 -25.18 5.17
N ALA A 136 -31.94 -24.17 5.56
CA ALA A 136 -32.14 -23.47 6.83
C ALA A 136 -31.91 -21.96 6.64
N ARG A 137 -32.86 -21.20 7.17
CA ARG A 137 -33.17 -19.78 6.97
C ARG A 137 -33.02 -19.09 8.32
N GLY A 138 -32.34 -17.94 8.37
CA GLY A 138 -32.31 -17.03 9.52
C GLY A 138 -31.25 -15.95 9.32
N GLY A 139 -31.48 -14.64 9.40
CA GLY A 139 -32.61 -13.89 9.91
C GLY A 139 -32.15 -12.93 11.01
N GLY A 140 -31.90 -11.66 10.65
CA GLY A 140 -32.05 -10.49 11.53
C GLY A 140 -30.90 -10.14 12.49
N ALA A 141 -30.38 -8.90 12.36
CA ALA A 141 -30.74 -7.80 13.26
C ALA A 141 -29.69 -6.68 13.21
N THR A 142 -30.15 -5.51 12.80
CA THR A 142 -29.51 -4.21 12.87
C THR A 142 -29.50 -3.68 14.31
N VAL A 143 -28.37 -3.14 14.78
CA VAL A 143 -28.32 -2.27 15.98
C VAL A 143 -27.73 -0.92 15.57
N SER A 144 -28.60 0.08 15.58
CA SER A 144 -28.28 1.51 15.70
C SER A 144 -28.14 1.87 17.17
N ASP A 145 -27.25 2.82 17.47
CA ASP A 145 -27.42 3.98 18.37
C ASP A 145 -26.03 4.45 18.83
N GLY A 146 -25.61 5.68 18.50
CA GLY A 146 -25.76 6.88 19.34
C GLY A 146 -24.35 7.42 19.58
N GLY A 147 -23.98 8.66 19.24
CA GLY A 147 -24.46 9.88 19.87
C GLY A 147 -23.37 10.37 20.85
N GLY A 148 -22.58 11.38 20.47
CA GLY A 148 -21.58 11.98 21.37
C GLY A 148 -20.79 13.12 20.73
N GLY A 149 -21.19 14.35 21.05
CA GLY A 149 -20.54 15.58 20.60
C GLY A 149 -19.24 15.90 21.36
N GLY A 150 -18.45 16.80 20.78
CA GLY A 150 -17.28 17.38 21.42
C GLY A 150 -16.60 18.32 20.43
N GLY A 151 -16.80 19.63 20.59
CA GLY A 151 -16.17 20.62 19.75
C GLY A 151 -14.66 20.69 19.98
N SER A 152 -13.91 20.98 18.94
CA SER A 152 -12.69 21.77 19.09
C SER A 152 -12.41 22.54 17.81
N ARG A 153 -12.34 23.86 17.96
CA ARG A 153 -11.86 24.82 16.98
C ARG A 153 -10.34 24.78 17.04
N GLY A 154 -9.69 24.42 15.94
CA GLY A 154 -8.24 24.53 15.82
C GLY A 154 -7.83 24.24 14.38
N GLY A 155 -7.61 25.30 13.61
CA GLY A 155 -7.25 25.18 12.20
C GLY A 155 -5.86 24.60 12.01
N SER A 156 -5.74 23.63 11.11
CA SER A 156 -4.47 23.33 10.42
C SER A 156 -4.78 23.06 8.95
N LYS A 157 -4.25 23.93 8.10
CA LYS A 157 -4.34 23.84 6.64
C LYS A 157 -3.38 22.75 6.15
N ALA A 158 -3.78 21.48 6.21
CA ALA A 158 -3.07 20.42 5.51
C ALA A 158 -3.63 20.30 4.08
N ALA A 159 -2.77 20.53 3.09
CA ALA A 159 -3.12 20.62 1.69
C ALA A 159 -3.59 19.26 1.12
N ASP A 160 -4.79 19.26 0.57
CA ASP A 160 -5.44 18.19 -0.19
C ASP A 160 -4.53 17.79 -1.39
N ALA A 161 -3.78 16.70 -1.30
CA ALA A 161 -2.75 16.31 -2.28
C ALA A 161 -3.30 16.05 -3.70
N GLY A 162 -4.54 15.54 -3.80
CA GLY A 162 -5.23 15.41 -5.09
C GLY A 162 -5.55 16.75 -5.76
N LYS A 163 -5.67 17.83 -4.98
CA LYS A 163 -5.87 19.19 -5.51
C LYS A 163 -4.59 19.77 -6.10
N ALA A 164 -3.41 19.39 -5.63
CA ALA A 164 -2.15 19.92 -6.18
C ALA A 164 -1.89 19.39 -7.61
N GLY A 165 -2.10 18.09 -7.84
CA GLY A 165 -1.96 17.48 -9.17
C GLY A 165 -3.01 17.98 -10.17
N THR A 166 -4.28 18.07 -9.74
CA THR A 166 -5.35 18.65 -10.57
C THR A 166 -5.16 20.14 -10.81
N PHE A 167 -4.66 20.90 -9.83
CA PHE A 167 -4.34 22.33 -9.98
C PHE A 167 -3.26 22.57 -11.03
N TYR A 168 -2.22 21.74 -11.09
CA TYR A 168 -1.20 21.85 -12.14
C TYR A 168 -1.76 21.51 -13.51
N ARG A 169 -2.57 20.46 -13.61
CA ARG A 169 -3.26 20.05 -14.86
C ARG A 169 -4.18 21.15 -15.38
N ASP A 170 -4.96 21.77 -14.48
CA ASP A 170 -5.86 22.89 -14.80
C ASP A 170 -5.11 24.18 -15.11
N GLN A 171 -4.00 24.47 -14.42
CA GLN A 171 -3.13 25.61 -14.75
C GLN A 171 -2.51 25.46 -16.14
N LEU A 172 -2.09 24.25 -16.52
CA LEU A 172 -1.54 23.95 -17.84
C LEU A 172 -2.60 24.07 -18.93
N ARG A 173 -3.82 23.56 -18.69
CA ARG A 173 -4.98 23.71 -19.60
C ARG A 173 -5.40 25.17 -19.77
N ARG A 174 -5.59 25.91 -18.67
CA ARG A 174 -5.99 27.34 -18.72
C ARG A 174 -4.97 28.24 -19.40
N LYS A 175 -3.69 27.85 -19.42
CA LYS A 175 -2.60 28.60 -20.06
C LYS A 175 -2.32 28.16 -21.51
N GLY A 176 -3.15 27.29 -22.09
CA GLY A 176 -3.04 26.89 -23.50
C GLY A 176 -1.79 26.07 -23.85
N LEU A 177 -1.15 25.44 -22.86
CA LEU A 177 0.10 24.69 -23.06
C LEU A 177 -0.13 23.20 -23.41
N SER A 178 -1.38 22.79 -23.69
CA SER A 178 -1.77 21.39 -23.94
C SER A 178 -1.79 20.99 -25.42
N HIS A 179 -0.94 21.58 -26.26
CA HIS A 179 -0.79 21.18 -27.66
C HIS A 179 0.68 20.95 -28.01
N SER A 180 1.18 19.77 -27.69
CA SER A 180 2.21 19.10 -28.50
C SER A 180 1.58 17.82 -29.01
N SER A 181 1.20 17.83 -30.29
CA SER A 181 0.83 16.61 -31.02
C SER A 181 1.93 15.57 -30.87
N PRO A 182 1.60 14.28 -30.66
CA PRO A 182 2.61 13.24 -30.69
C PRO A 182 3.27 13.22 -32.08
N PRO A 183 4.60 13.04 -32.19
CA PRO A 183 5.26 12.86 -33.47
C PRO A 183 4.70 11.60 -34.14
N LYS A 184 4.23 11.76 -35.38
CA LYS A 184 3.81 10.66 -36.26
C LYS A 184 4.95 9.67 -36.45
N ASP A 185 4.56 8.41 -36.45
CA ASP A 185 5.35 7.19 -36.54
C ASP A 185 6.45 7.21 -37.61
N GLY A 186 7.63 6.74 -37.22
CA GLY A 186 8.76 6.42 -38.10
C GLY A 186 9.24 4.99 -37.84
N GLY A 187 8.65 4.04 -38.57
CA GLY A 187 9.24 2.81 -39.11
C GLY A 187 10.30 2.01 -38.31
N ALA A 188 9.88 0.83 -37.88
CA ALA A 188 10.54 -0.48 -38.03
C ALA A 188 12.05 -0.63 -37.70
N ARG A 189 12.33 -1.49 -36.71
CA ARG A 189 13.21 -2.66 -36.91
C ARG A 189 13.02 -3.70 -35.81
N ALA A 190 12.54 -4.87 -36.21
CA ALA A 190 12.54 -6.09 -35.40
C ALA A 190 13.98 -6.56 -35.19
N GLY A 191 14.36 -6.77 -33.92
CA GLY A 191 15.61 -7.39 -33.52
C GLY A 191 15.31 -8.47 -32.50
N SER A 192 15.22 -9.70 -32.97
CA SER A 192 15.16 -10.91 -32.15
C SER A 192 16.49 -11.16 -31.46
N CYS A 193 16.50 -11.42 -30.16
CA CYS A 193 17.59 -12.13 -29.50
C CYS A 193 17.04 -13.08 -28.44
N SER A 194 16.95 -14.35 -28.87
CA SER A 194 17.37 -15.56 -28.16
C SER A 194 17.50 -15.51 -26.64
N SER A 195 16.56 -16.23 -26.02
CA SER A 195 16.67 -16.93 -24.75
C SER A 195 17.93 -17.80 -24.66
N SER A 196 18.68 -17.61 -23.58
CA SER A 196 19.70 -18.56 -23.12
C SER A 196 19.38 -18.94 -21.67
N SER A 197 18.78 -20.13 -21.55
CA SER A 197 18.63 -20.91 -20.34
C SER A 197 20.00 -21.45 -19.89
N SER A 198 20.38 -21.17 -18.65
CA SER A 198 21.50 -21.82 -17.97
C SER A 198 20.99 -22.53 -16.72
N SER A 199 21.06 -23.85 -16.80
CA SER A 199 20.89 -24.85 -15.76
C SER A 199 22.13 -24.95 -14.85
N SER A 200 21.91 -25.21 -13.56
CA SER A 200 22.89 -25.78 -12.64
C SER A 200 22.13 -26.30 -11.40
N SER A 201 21.94 -27.62 -11.26
CA SER A 201 22.71 -28.52 -10.37
C SER A 201 22.59 -28.10 -8.90
N GLY A 202 22.00 -28.86 -7.98
CA GLY A 202 22.29 -30.26 -7.66
C GLY A 202 22.73 -30.32 -6.19
N GLY A 203 22.11 -31.19 -5.39
CA GLY A 203 22.43 -31.43 -3.97
C GLY A 203 21.15 -31.87 -3.24
N GLY A 204 20.91 -33.16 -3.00
CA GLY A 204 21.70 -33.99 -2.08
C GLY A 204 21.15 -33.72 -0.67
N GLY A 205 20.17 -34.45 -0.16
CA GLY A 205 20.30 -35.85 0.22
C GLY A 205 20.84 -35.92 1.66
N SER A 206 19.95 -35.93 2.65
CA SER A 206 20.28 -36.37 4.02
C SER A 206 19.01 -36.81 4.72
N SER A 207 18.55 -38.01 4.36
CA SER A 207 17.64 -38.78 5.20
C SER A 207 18.42 -39.16 6.45
N GLY A 208 18.08 -38.53 7.57
CA GLY A 208 18.64 -38.80 8.89
C GLY A 208 18.43 -40.26 9.27
N HIS A 209 19.41 -41.08 8.92
CA HIS A 209 19.60 -42.42 9.41
C HIS A 209 19.81 -42.31 10.92
N LEU A 210 18.83 -42.77 11.70
CA LEU A 210 18.95 -42.99 13.14
C LEU A 210 20.02 -44.06 13.36
N CYS A 211 21.29 -43.66 13.34
CA CYS A 211 22.36 -44.42 13.94
C CYS A 211 22.14 -44.37 15.45
N LEU A 212 21.45 -45.38 15.97
CA LEU A 212 21.53 -45.72 17.38
C LEU A 212 23.00 -45.95 17.69
N ASP A 213 23.53 -45.08 18.54
CA ASP A 213 24.90 -45.05 19.01
C ASP A 213 25.26 -46.38 19.67
N VAL A 214 25.97 -47.24 18.93
CA VAL A 214 26.51 -48.53 19.41
C VAL A 214 27.63 -48.32 20.45
N GLY A 215 28.05 -47.07 20.70
CA GLY A 215 29.10 -46.72 21.65
C GLY A 215 28.74 -46.87 23.14
N VAL A 216 27.46 -47.02 23.51
CA VAL A 216 27.07 -47.16 24.93
C VAL A 216 27.34 -48.58 25.47
N VAL A 217 27.35 -49.59 24.60
CA VAL A 217 27.49 -50.99 25.05
C VAL A 217 28.95 -51.38 25.29
N ASP A 218 29.92 -50.77 24.60
CA ASP A 218 31.35 -51.06 24.80
C ASP A 218 31.96 -50.40 26.04
N LEU A 219 31.30 -49.39 26.62
CA LEU A 219 31.70 -48.77 27.90
C LEU A 219 31.39 -49.62 29.14
N LEU A 220 30.66 -50.73 28.98
CA LEU A 220 30.35 -51.67 30.07
C LEU A 220 31.35 -52.81 30.21
N ARG A 221 32.28 -53.01 29.25
CA ARG A 221 33.19 -54.16 29.23
C ARG A 221 34.63 -53.87 29.69
N GLY A 222 35.02 -52.60 29.80
CA GLY A 222 36.30 -52.18 30.38
C GLY A 222 36.17 -51.83 31.86
N ALA A 223 36.92 -52.52 32.73
CA ALA A 223 36.97 -52.26 34.18
C ALA A 223 37.71 -50.94 34.49
N ALA A 224 37.07 -49.81 34.21
CA ALA A 224 37.50 -48.52 34.71
C ALA A 224 37.21 -48.43 36.23
N PRO A 225 38.10 -47.79 37.02
CA PRO A 225 37.90 -47.64 38.45
C PRO A 225 36.57 -46.91 38.75
N PRO A 226 35.87 -47.26 39.85
CA PRO A 226 34.52 -46.77 40.15
C PRO A 226 34.41 -45.23 40.22
N PHE A 227 35.53 -44.56 40.55
CA PHE A 227 35.62 -43.10 40.59
C PHE A 227 35.49 -42.45 39.19
N GLU A 228 36.15 -43.00 38.16
CA GLU A 228 36.03 -42.48 36.79
C GLU A 228 34.61 -42.67 36.23
N ARG A 229 33.96 -43.78 36.59
CA ARG A 229 32.56 -44.03 36.18
C ARG A 229 31.62 -42.98 36.80
N GLN A 230 31.81 -42.63 38.07
CA GLN A 230 31.00 -41.60 38.73
C GLN A 230 31.25 -40.20 38.16
N GLN A 231 32.51 -39.87 37.84
CA GLN A 231 32.85 -38.59 37.23
C GLN A 231 32.27 -38.45 35.81
N ARG A 232 32.27 -39.53 35.01
CA ARG A 232 31.63 -39.54 33.69
C ARG A 232 30.11 -39.39 33.75
N LEU A 233 29.45 -39.99 34.74
CA LEU A 233 28.01 -39.80 34.94
C LEU A 233 27.67 -38.36 35.32
N GLN A 234 28.44 -37.73 36.21
CA GLN A 234 28.25 -36.32 36.54
C GLN A 234 28.49 -35.39 35.34
N ALA A 235 29.54 -35.65 34.55
CA ALA A 235 29.80 -34.88 33.33
C ALA A 235 28.67 -35.02 32.30
N PHE A 236 28.12 -36.22 32.15
CA PHE A 236 26.98 -36.48 31.27
C PHE A 236 25.71 -35.76 31.73
N GLU A 237 25.42 -35.73 33.03
CA GLU A 237 24.27 -35.00 33.57
C GLU A 237 24.40 -33.48 33.38
N VAL A 238 25.61 -32.93 33.56
CA VAL A 238 25.87 -31.50 33.30
C VAL A 238 25.69 -31.18 31.82
N GLN A 239 26.24 -32.01 30.92
CA GLN A 239 26.11 -31.82 29.47
C GLN A 239 24.65 -31.85 29.02
N ARG A 240 23.83 -32.75 29.60
CA ARG A 240 22.39 -32.82 29.30
C ARG A 240 21.62 -31.59 29.78
N ARG A 241 22.02 -31.01 30.92
CA ARG A 241 21.42 -29.74 31.42
C ARG A 241 21.80 -28.56 30.54
N GLU A 242 23.05 -28.50 30.07
CA GLU A 242 23.50 -27.44 29.16
C GLU A 242 22.78 -27.51 27.81
N GLU A 243 22.52 -28.70 27.27
CA GLU A 243 21.75 -28.88 26.04
C GLU A 243 20.31 -28.35 26.18
N VAL A 244 19.64 -28.67 27.29
CA VAL A 244 18.27 -28.18 27.56
C VAL A 244 18.26 -26.65 27.75
N LEU A 245 19.29 -26.08 28.37
CA LEU A 245 19.42 -24.62 28.52
C LEU A 245 19.66 -23.92 27.18
N GLY A 246 20.51 -24.47 26.31
CA GLY A 246 20.73 -23.94 24.97
C GLY A 246 19.44 -23.93 24.13
N ASP A 247 18.65 -25.00 24.23
CA ASP A 247 17.34 -25.11 23.59
C ASP A 247 16.34 -24.08 24.12
N ALA A 248 16.35 -23.84 25.43
CA ALA A 248 15.52 -22.81 26.07
C ALA A 248 15.93 -21.41 25.62
N GLU A 249 17.24 -21.11 25.55
CA GLU A 249 17.75 -19.83 25.06
C GLU A 249 17.38 -19.58 23.60
N ALA A 250 17.48 -20.61 22.74
CA ALA A 250 17.05 -20.51 21.34
C ALA A 250 15.55 -20.24 21.23
N LYS A 251 14.71 -20.84 22.08
CA LYS A 251 13.26 -20.57 22.13
C LYS A 251 12.96 -19.15 22.63
N VAL A 252 13.66 -18.68 23.67
CA VAL A 252 13.52 -17.31 24.18
C VAL A 252 13.94 -16.28 23.13
N GLY A 253 15.01 -16.55 22.39
CA GLY A 253 15.45 -15.73 21.26
C GLY A 253 14.38 -15.60 20.18
N ARG A 254 13.72 -16.72 19.82
CA ARG A 254 12.58 -16.72 18.88
C ARG A 254 11.39 -15.93 19.41
N ILE A 255 11.03 -16.09 20.68
CA ILE A 255 9.93 -15.34 21.31
C ILE A 255 10.23 -13.84 21.32
N LYS A 256 11.47 -13.45 21.63
CA LYS A 256 11.92 -12.05 21.59
C LYS A 256 11.80 -11.47 20.18
N GLY A 257 12.23 -12.21 19.16
CA GLY A 257 12.08 -11.79 17.77
C GLY A 257 10.62 -11.61 17.37
N LEU A 258 9.74 -12.53 17.76
CA LEU A 258 8.30 -12.45 17.52
C LEU A 258 7.68 -11.25 18.26
N GLY A 259 8.09 -10.99 19.50
CA GLY A 259 7.64 -9.82 20.27
C GLY A 259 8.03 -8.49 19.61
N GLN A 260 9.24 -8.40 19.06
CA GLN A 260 9.67 -7.21 18.31
C GLN A 260 8.88 -7.02 17.01
N ALA A 261 8.63 -8.11 16.27
CA ALA A 261 7.81 -8.06 15.06
C ALA A 261 6.36 -7.64 15.36
N VAL A 262 5.75 -8.19 16.41
CA VAL A 262 4.41 -7.80 16.86
C VAL A 262 4.38 -6.34 17.30
N HIS A 263 5.41 -5.86 18.01
CA HIS A 263 5.48 -4.46 18.41
C HIS A 263 5.52 -3.51 17.21
N GLN A 264 6.33 -3.82 16.20
CA GLN A 264 6.38 -3.04 14.96
C GLN A 264 5.05 -3.05 14.19
N GLU A 265 4.35 -4.19 14.19
CA GLU A 265 3.02 -4.28 13.56
C GLU A 265 1.96 -3.49 14.35
N LEU A 266 2.03 -3.47 15.68
CA LEU A 266 1.14 -2.62 16.49
C LEU A 266 1.42 -1.13 16.25
N GLU A 267 2.68 -0.72 16.11
CA GLU A 267 3.03 0.65 15.73
C GLU A 267 2.54 0.99 14.32
N SER A 268 2.67 0.08 13.35
CA SER A 268 2.19 0.26 11.98
C SER A 268 0.66 0.43 11.94
N GLN A 269 -0.07 -0.40 12.69
CA GLN A 269 -1.53 -0.32 12.83
C GLN A 269 -1.95 0.97 13.54
N SER A 270 -1.18 1.44 14.53
CA SER A 270 -1.47 2.72 15.19
C SER A 270 -1.37 3.91 14.23
N LEU A 271 -0.39 3.89 13.32
CA LEU A 271 -0.23 4.88 12.27
C LEU A 271 -1.37 4.84 11.25
N LEU A 272 -1.76 3.63 10.82
CA LEU A 272 -2.89 3.45 9.88
C LEU A 272 -4.23 3.90 10.49
N LEU A 273 -4.48 3.57 11.75
CA LEU A 273 -5.68 4.02 12.48
C LEU A 273 -5.69 5.54 12.66
N GLY A 274 -4.53 6.16 12.88
CA GLY A 274 -4.38 7.61 12.86
C GLY A 274 -4.80 8.22 11.53
N GLY A 275 -4.32 7.68 10.41
CA GLY A 275 -4.69 8.14 9.06
C GLY A 275 -6.16 7.93 8.73
N LEU A 276 -6.76 6.79 9.13
CA LEU A 276 -8.19 6.54 8.95
C LEU A 276 -9.05 7.54 9.74
N ARG A 277 -8.63 7.90 10.96
CA ARG A 277 -9.32 8.91 11.77
C ARG A 277 -9.29 10.27 11.10
N GLU A 278 -8.14 10.70 10.59
CA GLU A 278 -8.02 11.96 9.85
C GLU A 278 -8.88 11.98 8.58
N ALA A 279 -8.92 10.87 7.84
CA ALA A 279 -9.77 10.72 6.67
C ALA A 279 -11.27 10.76 7.02
N ALA A 280 -11.66 10.11 8.12
CA ALA A 280 -13.03 10.15 8.64
C ALA A 280 -13.45 11.56 9.05
N ASP A 281 -12.57 12.31 9.73
CA ASP A 281 -12.81 13.70 10.11
C ASP A 281 -12.96 14.60 8.88
N ALA A 282 -12.10 14.42 7.86
CA ALA A 282 -12.21 15.13 6.58
C ALA A 282 -13.53 14.81 5.86
N ALA A 283 -13.95 13.54 5.85
CA ALA A 283 -15.23 13.12 5.27
C ALA A 283 -16.42 13.73 6.01
N GLN A 284 -16.39 13.73 7.35
CA GLN A 284 -17.42 14.37 8.18
C GLN A 284 -17.51 15.88 7.94
N LEU A 285 -16.38 16.57 7.80
CA LEU A 285 -16.33 17.99 7.47
C LEU A 285 -16.95 18.28 6.09
N ARG A 286 -16.64 17.45 5.09
CA ARG A 286 -17.23 17.55 3.74
C ARG A 286 -18.74 17.29 3.77
N LEU A 287 -19.20 16.28 4.52
CA LEU A 287 -20.62 15.98 4.70
C LEU A 287 -21.36 17.15 5.38
N ARG A 288 -20.76 17.77 6.40
CA ARG A 288 -21.33 18.97 7.06
C ARG A 288 -21.41 20.15 6.10
N GLY A 289 -20.39 20.36 5.26
CA GLY A 289 -20.40 21.37 4.20
C GLY A 289 -21.53 21.12 3.18
N ALA A 290 -21.65 19.90 2.69
CA ALA A 290 -22.71 19.49 1.77
C ALA A 290 -24.11 19.69 2.38
N ARG A 291 -24.31 19.28 3.65
CA ARG A 291 -25.57 19.49 4.37
C ARG A 291 -25.94 20.98 4.51
N ARG A 292 -24.96 21.85 4.75
CA ARG A 292 -25.19 23.31 4.78
C ARG A 292 -25.59 23.86 3.42
N CYS A 293 -24.92 23.43 2.35
CA CYS A 293 -25.25 23.83 0.99
C CYS A 293 -26.67 23.39 0.60
N VAL A 294 -27.04 22.14 0.91
CA VAL A 294 -28.42 21.64 0.70
C VAL A 294 -29.43 22.45 1.51
N ALA A 295 -29.13 22.78 2.77
CA ALA A 295 -30.00 23.60 3.61
C ALA A 295 -30.15 25.04 3.08
N GLU A 296 -29.10 25.63 2.51
CA GLU A 296 -29.18 26.94 1.87
C GLU A 296 -29.99 26.90 0.58
N LEU A 297 -29.84 25.85 -0.23
CA LEU A 297 -30.59 25.66 -1.47
C LEU A 297 -32.09 25.45 -1.20
N LEU A 298 -32.44 24.67 -0.18
CA LEU A 298 -33.82 24.53 0.29
C LEU A 298 -34.40 25.85 0.83
N ARG A 299 -33.57 26.69 1.45
CA ARG A 299 -33.99 28.04 1.89
C ARG A 299 -34.17 29.01 0.73
N SER A 300 -33.34 28.95 -0.30
CA SER A 300 -33.50 29.80 -1.49
C SER A 300 -34.75 29.43 -2.26
N GLU A 301 -35.02 28.14 -2.45
CA GLU A 301 -36.25 27.70 -3.11
C GLU A 301 -37.51 28.14 -2.36
N ARG A 302 -37.53 28.04 -1.02
CA ARG A 302 -38.67 28.54 -0.23
C ARG A 302 -38.91 30.03 -0.44
N ARG A 303 -37.86 30.85 -0.57
CA ARG A 303 -38.01 32.29 -0.85
C ARG A 303 -38.62 32.53 -2.23
N HIS A 304 -38.15 31.82 -3.26
CA HIS A 304 -38.73 31.92 -4.60
C HIS A 304 -40.19 31.47 -4.63
N LEU A 305 -40.52 30.39 -3.93
CA LEU A 305 -41.89 29.87 -3.85
C LEU A 305 -42.83 30.86 -3.13
N ILE A 306 -42.39 31.48 -2.03
CA ILE A 306 -43.17 32.52 -1.33
C ILE A 306 -43.40 33.74 -2.23
N VAL A 307 -42.37 34.20 -2.96
CA VAL A 307 -42.50 35.32 -3.91
C VAL A 307 -43.48 34.98 -5.02
N LEU A 308 -43.38 33.78 -5.60
CA LEU A 308 -44.25 33.33 -6.69
C LEU A 308 -45.71 33.18 -6.21
N LEU A 309 -45.93 32.65 -5.00
CA LEU A 309 -47.24 32.58 -4.36
C LEU A 309 -47.82 33.99 -4.11
N GLY A 310 -47.00 34.94 -3.66
CA GLY A 310 -47.40 36.33 -3.44
C GLY A 310 -47.80 37.04 -4.74
N VAL A 311 -47.03 36.85 -5.82
CA VAL A 311 -47.36 37.37 -7.16
C VAL A 311 -48.67 36.76 -7.69
N LEU A 312 -48.88 35.45 -7.50
CA LEU A 312 -50.11 34.77 -7.89
C LEU A 312 -51.32 35.32 -7.13
N LEU A 313 -51.20 35.52 -5.81
CA LEU A 313 -52.24 36.12 -4.97
C LEU A 313 -52.58 37.54 -5.43
N LEU A 314 -51.56 38.36 -5.74
CA LEU A 314 -51.75 39.72 -6.26
C LEU A 314 -52.53 39.70 -7.59
N LEU A 315 -52.16 38.82 -8.52
CA LEU A 315 -52.85 38.64 -9.80
C LEU A 315 -54.33 38.26 -9.60
N ILE A 316 -54.62 37.32 -8.69
CA ILE A 316 -56.00 36.91 -8.38
C ILE A 316 -56.79 38.10 -7.81
N THR A 317 -56.21 38.89 -6.90
CA THR A 317 -56.89 40.07 -6.34
C THR A 317 -57.17 41.16 -7.38
N LEU A 318 -56.24 41.39 -8.31
CA LEU A 318 -56.44 42.33 -9.41
C LEU A 318 -57.56 41.85 -10.35
N LEU A 319 -57.58 40.56 -10.66
CA LEU A 319 -58.60 39.97 -11.53
C LEU A 319 -59.99 40.05 -10.89
N ALA A 320 -60.08 39.81 -9.58
CA ALA A 320 -61.31 39.94 -8.80
C ALA A 320 -61.79 41.38 -8.61
N ALA A 321 -60.90 42.38 -8.69
CA ALA A 321 -61.28 43.79 -8.64
C ALA A 321 -61.73 44.35 -10.00
N LEU A 322 -61.36 43.67 -11.08
CA LEU A 322 -61.65 44.09 -12.47
C LEU A 322 -62.93 43.43 -13.04
N TYR A 323 -63.34 42.31 -12.45
CA TYR A 323 -64.60 41.60 -12.71
C TYR A 323 -65.67 42.02 -11.70
#